data_AF-A0A8J7N8V2-F1
#
_entry.id   AF-A0A8J7N8V2-F1
#
_cell.length_a   1.000
_cell.length_b   1.000
_cell.length_c   1.000
_cell.angle_alpha   90.00
_cell.angle_beta   90.00
_cell.angle_gamma   90.00
#
_symmetry.space_group_name_H-M   'P 1'
#
loop_
_entity.id
_entity.type
_entity.pdbx_description
1 polymer ?
#
loop_
_entity_poly.entity_id
_entity_poly.type
_entity_poly.pdbx_seq_one_letter_code
_entity_poly.pdbx_strand_id
1 'polypeptide(L)' 'KKVGNAVARNRAKRRLRALARSVLAARGRPGWDYVLIGREGATATLEFAQMQRDLSAALDRVHGGAGGDRRPAG' A
#
# COMPACT_ATOMS: atom_id res chain seq x y z
N LYS A 1 25.78 -8.46 9.64
CA LYS A 1 25.38 -9.02 8.32
C LYS A 1 24.40 -10.18 8.59
N LYS A 2 23.08 -9.97 8.48
CA LYS A 2 22.06 -11.00 8.79
C LYS A 2 21.12 -11.16 7.59
N VAL A 3 21.26 -12.28 6.87
CA VAL A 3 20.42 -12.65 5.72
C VAL A 3 18.93 -12.71 6.11
N GLY A 4 18.61 -12.99 7.37
CA GLY A 4 17.23 -13.04 7.89
C GLY A 4 16.43 -11.74 7.75
N ASN A 5 17.03 -10.56 8.03
CA ASN A 5 16.31 -9.29 7.86
C ASN A 5 16.12 -8.97 6.36
N ALA A 6 17.14 -9.26 5.53
CA ALA A 6 17.06 -9.05 4.08
C ALA A 6 15.92 -9.86 3.43
N VAL A 7 15.72 -11.12 3.83
CA VAL A 7 14.64 -11.97 3.31
C VAL A 7 13.26 -11.47 3.78
N ALA A 8 13.11 -11.12 5.07
CA ALA A 8 11.86 -10.57 5.60
C ALA A 8 11.48 -9.26 4.91
N ARG A 9 12.45 -8.36 4.73
CA ARG A 9 12.28 -7.08 4.02
C ARG A 9 11.95 -7.29 2.54
N ASN A 10 12.62 -8.22 1.86
CA ASN A 10 12.31 -8.55 0.47
C ASN A 10 10.92 -9.17 0.32
N ARG A 11 10.50 -10.03 1.26
CA ARG A 11 9.15 -10.60 1.28
C ARG A 11 8.10 -9.49 1.46
N ALA A 12 8.30 -8.59 2.41
CA ALA A 12 7.42 -7.44 2.62
C ALA A 12 7.36 -6.55 1.36
N LYS A 13 8.51 -6.21 0.76
CA LYS A 13 8.58 -5.43 -0.49
C LYS A 13 7.84 -6.09 -1.65
N ARG A 14 7.97 -7.42 -1.82
CA ARG A 14 7.23 -8.16 -2.86
C ARG A 14 5.72 -8.18 -2.59
N ARG A 15 5.29 -8.40 -1.34
CA ARG A 15 3.87 -8.39 -0.96
C ARG A 15 3.25 -7.01 -1.17
N LEU A 16 3.92 -5.94 -0.74
CA LEU A 16 3.46 -4.56 -0.97
C LEU A 16 3.31 -4.24 -2.46
N ARG A 17 4.27 -4.65 -3.30
CA ARG A 17 4.15 -4.46 -4.76
C ARG A 17 2.97 -5.24 -5.36
N ALA A 18 2.71 -6.45 -4.87
CA ALA A 18 1.57 -7.24 -5.32
C ALA A 18 0.24 -6.57 -4.90
N LEU A 19 0.15 -6.09 -3.66
CA LEU A 19 -1.00 -5.33 -3.17
C LEU A 19 -1.24 -4.06 -3.99
N ALA A 20 -0.18 -3.28 -4.22
CA ALA A 20 -0.24 -2.08 -5.05
C ALA A 20 -0.81 -2.41 -6.43
N ARG A 21 -0.29 -3.44 -7.11
CA ARG A 21 -0.79 -3.81 -8.44
C ARG A 21 -2.24 -4.31 -8.41
N SER A 22 -2.63 -5.10 -7.41
CA SER A 22 -4.00 -5.61 -7.31
C SER A 22 -5.01 -4.49 -7.07
N VAL A 23 -4.73 -3.63 -6.08
CA VAL A 23 -5.69 -2.62 -5.63
C VAL A 23 -5.62 -1.35 -6.47
N LEU A 24 -4.41 -0.84 -6.79
CA LEU A 24 -4.26 0.39 -7.58
C LEU A 24 -4.65 0.19 -9.04
N ALA A 25 -4.53 -1.01 -9.61
CA ALA A 25 -5.04 -1.25 -10.96
C ALA A 25 -6.57 -1.09 -11.04
N ALA A 26 -7.28 -1.44 -9.96
CA ALA A 26 -8.74 -1.35 -9.92
C ALA A 26 -9.27 -0.02 -9.37
N ARG A 27 -8.54 0.59 -8.41
CA ARG A 27 -9.02 1.75 -7.62
C ARG A 27 -8.10 2.96 -7.68
N GLY A 28 -6.92 2.84 -8.27
CA GLY A 28 -5.99 3.94 -8.43
C GLY A 28 -6.56 5.01 -9.36
N ARG A 29 -6.37 6.28 -9.01
CA ARG A 29 -6.78 7.41 -9.83
C ARG A 29 -5.58 7.97 -10.61
N PRO A 30 -5.77 8.37 -11.88
CA PRO A 30 -4.70 9.01 -12.65
C PRO A 30 -4.25 10.33 -11.99
N GLY A 31 -2.93 10.55 -11.98
CA GLY A 31 -2.27 11.70 -11.38
C GLY A 31 -2.06 11.63 -9.85
N TRP A 32 -2.21 10.45 -9.24
CA TRP A 32 -1.91 10.23 -7.83
C TRP A 32 -0.66 9.37 -7.66
N ASP A 33 0.25 9.82 -6.82
CA ASP A 33 1.42 9.04 -6.41
C ASP A 33 1.14 8.34 -5.07
N TYR A 34 0.99 7.02 -5.12
CA TYR A 34 0.69 6.21 -3.94
C TYR A 34 1.97 5.64 -3.33
N VAL A 35 2.28 6.02 -2.09
CA VAL A 35 3.40 5.47 -1.32
C VAL A 35 2.89 4.50 -0.26
N LEU A 36 3.23 3.21 -0.40
CA LEU A 36 2.90 2.18 0.59
C LEU A 36 4.06 1.96 1.55
N ILE A 37 3.83 2.18 2.85
CA ILE A 37 4.81 1.95 3.91
C ILE A 37 4.41 0.69 4.69
N GLY A 38 5.18 -0.38 4.54
CA GLY A 38 5.00 -1.59 5.35
C GLY A 38 5.67 -1.43 6.71
N ARG A 39 4.92 -1.64 7.79
CA ARG A 39 5.51 -1.78 9.13
C ARG A 39 6.17 -3.15 9.30
N GLU A 40 7.37 -3.14 9.87
CA GLU A 40 8.13 -4.34 10.23
C GLU A 40 7.33 -5.15 11.27
N GLY A 41 7.23 -6.47 11.09
CA GLY A 41 6.47 -7.37 11.97
C GLY A 41 5.03 -7.64 11.55
N ALA A 42 4.27 -6.64 11.07
CA ALA A 42 2.86 -6.82 10.68
C ALA A 42 2.69 -7.25 9.21
N THR A 43 3.43 -6.63 8.28
CA THR A 43 3.25 -6.85 6.83
C THR A 43 3.68 -8.25 6.36
N ALA A 44 4.57 -8.90 7.12
CA ALA A 44 5.12 -10.21 6.77
C ALA A 44 4.25 -11.38 7.26
N THR A 45 3.42 -11.15 8.28
CA THR A 45 2.58 -12.16 8.96
C THR A 45 1.09 -11.96 8.68
N LEU A 46 0.66 -10.75 8.31
CA LEU A 46 -0.73 -10.48 7.95
C LEU A 46 -1.14 -11.21 6.68
N GLU A 47 -2.38 -11.70 6.71
CA GLU A 47 -3.07 -12.29 5.57
C GLU A 47 -3.15 -11.30 4.41
N PHE A 48 -2.83 -11.77 3.20
CA PHE A 48 -2.83 -10.93 2.01
C PHE A 48 -4.21 -10.31 1.74
N ALA A 49 -5.27 -11.08 1.99
CA ALA A 49 -6.64 -10.60 1.87
C ALA A 49 -6.96 -9.46 2.85
N GLN A 50 -6.46 -9.52 4.08
CA GLN A 50 -6.66 -8.45 5.06
C GLN A 50 -5.97 -7.17 4.58
N MET A 51 -4.72 -7.27 4.12
CA MET A 51 -3.99 -6.11 3.61
C MET A 51 -4.66 -5.48 2.37
N GLN A 52 -5.31 -6.27 1.52
CA GLN A 52 -6.10 -5.73 0.39
C GLN A 52 -7.31 -4.94 0.87
N ARG A 53 -8.05 -5.46 1.86
CA ARG A 53 -9.21 -4.76 2.45
C ARG A 53 -8.78 -3.44 3.09
N ASP A 54 -7.70 -3.47 3.86
CA ASP A 54 -7.19 -2.28 4.55
C ASP A 54 -6.74 -1.21 3.54
N LEU A 55 -6.02 -1.60 2.48
CA LEU A 55 -5.60 -0.68 1.43
C LEU A 55 -6.82 -0.11 0.67
N SER A 56 -7.81 -0.94 0.34
CA SER A 56 -9.03 -0.51 -0.31
C SER A 56 -9.79 0.52 0.53
N ALA A 57 -10.00 0.23 1.81
CA ALA A 57 -10.70 1.13 2.73
C ALA A 57 -9.93 2.45 2.92
N ALA A 58 -8.59 2.40 2.94
CA ALA A 58 -7.76 3.59 2.99
C ALA A 58 -7.91 4.45 1.71
N LEU A 59 -7.93 3.83 0.52
CA LEU A 59 -8.16 4.54 -0.74
C LEU A 59 -9.55 5.19 -0.77
N ASP A 60 -10.58 4.48 -0.31
CA ASP A 60 -11.93 5.02 -0.27
C ASP A 60 -12.01 6.26 0.65
N ARG A 61 -11.25 6.29 1.75
CA ARG A 61 -11.13 7.48 2.62
C ARG A 61 -10.35 8.63 1.97
N VAL A 62 -9.23 8.31 1.31
CA VAL A 62 -8.40 9.30 0.60
C VAL A 62 -9.19 9.96 -0.53
N HIS A 63 -10.03 9.18 -1.22
CA HIS A 63 -10.83 9.65 -2.34
C HIS A 63 -12.22 10.18 -1.95
N GLY A 64 -12.72 9.83 -0.75
CA GLY A 64 -14.07 10.14 -0.26
C GLY A 64 -14.20 11.45 0.52
N GLY A 65 -13.15 12.26 0.66
CA GLY A 65 -13.28 13.65 1.09
C GLY A 65 -12.73 14.02 2.47
N ALA A 66 -11.97 13.16 3.15
CA ALA A 66 -11.45 13.47 4.49
C ALA A 66 -10.04 14.09 4.54
N GLY A 67 -9.36 14.35 3.42
CA GLY A 67 -8.05 15.02 3.50
C GLY A 67 -7.14 15.02 2.28
N GLY A 68 -7.69 15.13 1.06
CA GLY A 68 -6.89 15.01 -0.16
C GLY A 68 -7.19 16.01 -1.28
N ASP A 69 -7.96 17.07 -1.02
CA ASP A 69 -8.11 18.18 -1.98
C ASP A 69 -6.96 19.20 -1.83
N ARG A 70 -5.75 18.78 -2.17
CA ARG A 70 -4.61 19.68 -2.38
C ARG A 70 -3.77 19.16 -3.53
N ARG A 71 -4.31 19.21 -4.75
CA ARG A 71 -3.44 19.36 -5.92
C ARG A 71 -3.41 20.86 -6.26
N PRO A 72 -2.25 21.54 -6.27
CA PRO A 72 -2.17 22.87 -6.85
C PRO A 72 -2.49 22.76 -8.34
N ALA A 73 -3.32 23.67 -8.83
CA ALA A 73 -3.61 23.82 -10.24
C ALA A 73 -2.29 23.99 -11.01
N GLY A 74 -2.03 23.09 -11.94
CA GLY A 74 -1.08 23.26 -13.03
C GLY A 74 -1.88 23.40 -14.31
#